data_AF-A0A419DJD6-F1
#
_entry.id   AF-A0A419DJD6-F1
#
_cell.length_a   1.000
_cell.length_b   1.000
_cell.length_c   1.000
_cell.angle_alpha   90.00
_cell.angle_beta   90.00
_cell.angle_gamma   90.00
#
_symmetry.space_group_name_H-M   'P 1'
#
loop_
_entity.id
_entity.type
_entity.pdbx_description
1 polymer ?
#
loop_
_entity_poly.entity_id
_entity_poly.type
_entity_poly.pdbx_seq_one_letter_code
_entity_poly.pdbx_strand_id
1 'polypeptide(L)'
;MANPSASGYKPKYFLAAFGSIHHAANPIEGGNYPLLAGYVTSQNVQPGDVILLYCTGGYPSHFREAPGVGIVTDIDAKGNSKIINYWYLPFNQAIPLEILKLNIPELENNTNFGNRGNFLRAISKPSFNAALANTFIDWP
;
A
#
# COMPACT_ATOMS: atom_id res chain seq x y z
N MET A 1 27.47 14.90 -4.43
CA MET A 1 26.06 14.53 -4.68
C MET A 1 26.06 13.07 -5.09
N ALA A 2 25.54 12.18 -4.23
CA ALA A 2 25.58 10.75 -4.49
C ALA A 2 24.45 10.36 -5.46
N ASN A 3 24.82 9.60 -6.49
CA ASN A 3 23.92 9.01 -7.46
C ASN A 3 23.11 7.90 -6.75
N PRO A 4 21.76 7.95 -6.67
CA PRO A 4 20.97 6.99 -5.88
C PRO A 4 20.86 5.58 -6.50
N SER A 5 21.52 5.32 -7.63
CA SER A 5 21.51 4.03 -8.34
C SER A 5 22.43 2.95 -7.74
N ALA A 6 23.03 3.18 -6.56
CA ALA A 6 24.11 2.35 -6.01
C ALA A 6 23.74 1.31 -4.95
N SER A 7 22.46 1.05 -4.64
CA SER A 7 22.13 0.17 -3.50
C SER A 7 21.95 -1.32 -3.83
N GLY A 8 21.87 -1.74 -5.10
CA GLY A 8 21.57 -3.14 -5.47
C GLY A 8 20.23 -3.65 -4.91
N TYR A 9 19.45 -2.75 -4.30
CA TYR A 9 18.25 -3.06 -3.57
C TYR A 9 17.12 -3.34 -4.54
N LYS A 10 16.47 -4.49 -4.37
CA LYS A 10 15.29 -4.84 -5.14
C LYS A 10 14.06 -4.46 -4.30
N PRO A 11 13.21 -3.53 -4.77
CA PRO A 11 12.02 -3.15 -4.02
C PRO A 11 11.10 -4.35 -3.85
N LYS A 12 10.54 -4.49 -2.66
CA LYS A 12 9.44 -5.40 -2.39
C LYS A 12 8.12 -4.67 -2.63
N TYR A 13 7.10 -5.48 -2.90
CA TYR A 13 5.78 -5.00 -3.23
C TYR A 13 4.84 -5.47 -2.14
N PHE A 14 4.01 -4.56 -1.67
CA PHE A 14 3.04 -4.80 -0.63
C PHE A 14 1.67 -4.34 -1.07
N LEU A 15 0.68 -4.87 -0.38
CA LEU A 15 -0.69 -4.42 -0.42
C LEU A 15 -1.10 -4.05 0.99
N ALA A 16 -1.58 -2.82 1.14
CA ALA A 16 -2.09 -2.28 2.40
C ALA A 16 -3.57 -1.97 2.25
N ALA A 17 -4.36 -2.26 3.29
CA ALA A 17 -5.75 -1.83 3.33
C ALA A 17 -5.96 -0.66 4.28
N PHE A 18 -6.70 0.34 3.83
CA PHE A 18 -7.14 1.47 4.64
C PHE A 18 -8.67 1.60 4.60
N GLY A 19 -9.25 2.34 5.54
CA GLY A 19 -10.71 2.52 5.62
C GLY A 19 -11.18 3.52 6.68
N SER A 20 -12.47 3.44 7.03
CA SER A 20 -13.19 4.41 7.88
C SER A 20 -12.49 4.81 9.18
N ILE A 21 -11.79 3.87 9.84
CA ILE A 21 -11.11 4.08 11.12
C ILE A 21 -9.86 4.96 11.06
N HIS A 22 -9.28 5.19 9.87
CA HIS A 22 -7.99 5.89 9.75
C HIS A 22 -8.01 7.14 8.87
N HIS A 23 -9.03 7.33 8.03
CA HIS A 23 -9.05 8.42 7.06
C HIS A 23 -8.94 9.84 7.66
N ALA A 24 -9.54 10.08 8.83
CA ALA A 24 -9.56 11.42 9.43
C ALA A 24 -8.21 11.83 10.04
N ALA A 25 -7.45 10.87 10.58
CA ALA A 25 -6.17 11.15 11.24
C ALA A 25 -4.97 10.88 10.34
N ASN A 26 -5.09 9.91 9.42
CA ASN A 26 -4.04 9.43 8.54
C ASN A 26 -4.66 9.24 7.14
N PRO A 27 -5.00 10.33 6.43
CA PRO A 27 -5.49 10.25 5.06
C PRO A 27 -4.41 9.63 4.17
N ILE A 28 -4.83 8.90 3.14
CA ILE A 28 -3.89 8.15 2.28
C ILE A 28 -2.95 9.08 1.51
N GLU A 29 -3.45 10.26 1.12
CA GLU A 29 -2.69 11.30 0.43
C GLU A 29 -1.71 11.98 1.39
N GLY A 30 -1.92 11.84 2.70
CA GLY A 30 -1.02 12.31 3.75
C GLY A 30 0.26 11.49 3.90
N GLY A 31 0.40 10.38 3.16
CA GLY A 31 1.68 9.67 3.06
C GLY A 31 2.12 8.95 4.33
N ASN A 32 1.19 8.59 5.21
CA ASN A 32 1.50 7.88 6.44
C ASN A 32 0.51 6.74 6.71
N TYR A 33 1.02 5.61 7.19
CA TYR A 33 0.22 4.41 7.45
C TYR A 33 0.67 3.75 8.76
N PRO A 34 -0.07 3.97 9.86
CA PRO A 34 0.25 3.37 11.15
C PRO A 34 -0.13 1.88 11.18
N LEU A 35 0.80 1.05 11.64
CA LEU A 35 0.62 -0.39 11.80
C LEU A 35 1.22 -0.86 13.13
N LEU A 36 0.74 -2.00 13.64
CA LEU A 36 1.41 -2.65 14.77
C LEU A 36 2.84 -3.04 14.38
N ALA A 37 3.80 -2.81 15.27
CA ALA A 37 5.22 -2.98 14.99
C ALA A 37 5.58 -4.40 14.49
N GLY A 38 4.85 -5.43 14.95
CA GLY A 38 5.03 -6.82 14.52
C GLY A 38 4.77 -7.05 13.02
N TYR A 39 3.79 -6.36 12.42
CA TYR A 39 3.53 -6.50 10.99
C TYR A 39 4.67 -5.91 10.17
N VAL A 40 5.08 -4.69 10.46
CA VAL A 40 6.16 -4.01 9.73
C VAL A 40 7.48 -4.76 9.87
N THR A 41 7.77 -5.31 11.06
CA THR A 41 9.01 -6.03 11.33
C THR A 41 9.02 -7.41 10.68
N SER A 42 7.92 -8.17 10.73
CA SER A 42 7.83 -9.49 10.06
C SER A 42 7.94 -9.40 8.54
N GLN A 43 7.44 -8.31 7.94
CA GLN A 43 7.56 -8.04 6.50
C GLN A 43 8.89 -7.36 6.13
N ASN A 44 9.69 -6.95 7.12
CA ASN A 44 10.96 -6.24 6.99
C ASN A 44 10.85 -5.03 6.03
N VAL A 45 9.77 -4.25 6.11
CA VAL A 45 9.54 -3.10 5.20
C VAL A 45 10.72 -2.12 5.28
N GLN A 46 11.12 -1.54 4.16
CA GLN A 46 12.25 -0.62 4.07
C GLN A 46 11.97 0.53 3.09
N PRO A 47 12.71 1.66 3.19
CA PRO A 47 12.67 2.71 2.18
C PRO A 47 12.91 2.18 0.76
N GLY A 48 12.12 2.66 -0.19
CA GLY A 48 12.10 2.20 -1.58
C GLY A 48 11.14 1.06 -1.88
N ASP A 49 10.56 0.41 -0.87
CA ASP A 49 9.47 -0.55 -1.06
C ASP A 49 8.21 0.14 -1.62
N VAL A 50 7.38 -0.64 -2.32
CA VAL A 50 6.17 -0.14 -3.00
C VAL A 50 4.94 -0.73 -2.34
N ILE A 51 3.94 0.11 -2.08
CA ILE A 51 2.68 -0.27 -1.43
C ILE A 51 1.52 0.05 -2.37
N LEU A 52 0.77 -0.96 -2.79
CA LEU A 52 -0.55 -0.76 -3.38
C LEU A 52 -1.54 -0.45 -2.26
N LEU A 53 -2.20 0.70 -2.33
CA LEU A 53 -3.09 1.20 -1.29
C LEU A 53 -4.52 0.83 -1.66
N TYR A 54 -5.17 -0.06 -0.91
CA TYR A 54 -6.53 -0.51 -1.16
C TYR A 54 -7.52 0.01 -0.10
N CYS A 55 -8.62 0.61 -0.54
CA CYS A 55 -9.70 1.05 0.34
C CYS A 55 -10.67 -0.08 0.61
N THR A 56 -10.88 -0.48 1.87
CA THR A 56 -11.94 -1.46 2.22
C THR A 56 -13.34 -0.84 2.22
N GLY A 57 -13.43 0.49 2.26
CA GLY A 57 -14.66 1.28 2.32
C GLY A 57 -14.64 2.32 3.45
N GLY A 58 -15.52 3.32 3.33
CA GLY A 58 -15.66 4.41 4.31
C GLY A 58 -14.62 5.52 4.18
N TYR A 59 -13.89 5.57 3.06
CA TYR A 59 -13.13 6.74 2.64
C TYR A 59 -14.03 7.58 1.71
N PRO A 60 -14.17 8.91 1.89
CA PRO A 60 -15.18 9.72 1.20
C PRO A 60 -15.21 9.60 -0.33
N SER A 61 -14.06 9.31 -0.96
CA SER A 61 -13.92 9.22 -2.42
C SER A 61 -13.63 7.81 -2.94
N HIS A 62 -13.46 6.82 -2.06
CA HIS A 62 -13.02 5.48 -2.45
C HIS A 62 -13.84 4.39 -1.78
N PHE A 63 -14.31 3.44 -2.58
CA PHE A 63 -15.08 2.31 -2.08
C PHE A 63 -14.62 1.01 -2.76
N ARG A 64 -13.93 0.15 -1.99
CA ARG A 64 -13.48 -1.18 -2.45
C ARG A 64 -12.64 -1.11 -3.72
N GLU A 65 -11.67 -0.19 -3.72
CA GLU A 65 -10.78 0.08 -4.84
C GLU A 65 -9.41 0.54 -4.34
N ALA A 66 -8.38 0.44 -5.19
CA ALA A 66 -7.06 0.95 -4.92
C ALA A 66 -6.81 2.24 -5.72
N PRO A 67 -6.76 3.42 -5.08
CA PRO A 67 -6.64 4.69 -5.80
C PRO A 67 -5.21 5.10 -6.13
N GLY A 68 -4.19 4.37 -5.66
CA GLY A 68 -2.81 4.73 -5.94
C GLY A 68 -1.80 3.82 -5.26
N VAL A 69 -0.54 4.24 -5.34
CA VAL A 69 0.59 3.54 -4.71
C VAL A 69 1.34 4.48 -3.77
N GLY A 70 1.94 3.90 -2.74
CA GLY A 70 2.90 4.55 -1.87
C GLY A 70 4.31 4.05 -2.14
N ILE A 71 5.28 4.95 -2.31
CA ILE A 71 6.71 4.61 -2.27
C ILE A 71 7.22 4.87 -0.87
N VAL A 72 7.63 3.84 -0.15
CA VAL A 72 8.09 3.97 1.25
C VAL A 72 9.31 4.88 1.30
N THR A 73 9.24 5.92 2.12
CA THR A 73 10.33 6.88 2.33
C THR A 73 11.08 6.63 3.63
N ASP A 74 10.34 6.31 4.70
CA ASP A 74 10.91 6.03 6.02
C ASP A 74 9.92 5.25 6.90
N ILE A 75 10.39 4.75 8.05
CA ILE A 75 9.59 4.03 9.03
C ILE A 75 9.88 4.57 10.44
N ASP A 76 8.92 5.30 11.00
CA ASP A 76 9.03 5.83 12.35
C ASP A 76 8.54 4.83 13.40
N ALA A 77 9.21 4.81 14.56
CA ALA A 77 8.73 4.10 15.74
C ALA A 77 7.83 5.02 16.58
N LYS A 78 6.63 4.55 16.93
CA LYS A 78 5.70 5.27 17.82
C LYS A 78 5.07 4.30 18.83
N GLY A 79 5.70 4.17 20.00
CA GLY A 79 5.29 3.22 21.03
C GLY A 79 5.31 1.78 20.51
N ASN A 80 4.18 1.07 20.60
CA ASN A 80 4.03 -0.31 20.10
C ASN A 80 3.63 -0.38 18.60
N SER A 81 3.58 0.78 17.92
CA SER A 81 3.26 0.88 16.50
C SER A 81 4.47 1.40 15.72
N LYS A 82 4.48 1.10 14.42
CA LYS A 82 5.36 1.74 13.45
C LYS A 82 4.51 2.52 12.46
N ILE A 83 5.01 3.65 12.00
CA ILE A 83 4.38 4.45 10.95
C ILE A 83 5.21 4.27 9.70
N ILE A 84 4.60 3.73 8.64
CA ILE A 84 5.23 3.71 7.33
C ILE A 84 4.94 5.06 6.68
N ASN A 85 5.98 5.83 6.41
CA ASN A 85 5.89 7.06 5.64
C ASN A 85 6.14 6.73 4.16
N TYR A 86 5.38 7.35 3.26
CA TYR A 86 5.47 7.12 1.83
C TYR A 86 5.10 8.35 1.01
N TRP A 87 5.63 8.42 -0.21
CA TRP A 87 5.12 9.31 -1.24
C TRP A 87 3.91 8.68 -1.92
N TYR A 88 2.76 9.35 -1.83
CA TYR A 88 1.54 8.93 -2.48
C TYR A 88 1.57 9.32 -3.97
N LEU A 89 1.32 8.35 -4.83
CA LEU A 89 1.20 8.52 -6.28
C LEU A 89 -0.21 8.05 -6.67
N PRO A 90 -1.14 8.98 -6.97
CA PRO A 90 -2.50 8.62 -7.36
C PRO A 90 -2.51 7.95 -8.73
N PHE A 91 -3.53 7.13 -8.96
CA PHE A 91 -3.85 6.63 -10.29
C PHE A 91 -4.83 7.55 -10.99
N ASN A 92 -4.74 7.61 -12.32
CA ASN A 92 -5.74 8.28 -13.14
C ASN A 92 -7.13 7.62 -13.03
N GLN A 93 -7.16 6.33 -12.70
CA GLN A 93 -8.37 5.57 -12.39
C GLN A 93 -8.05 4.56 -11.29
N ALA A 94 -8.85 4.57 -10.22
CA ALA A 94 -8.72 3.60 -9.15
C ALA A 94 -8.98 2.16 -9.66
N ILE A 95 -8.26 1.19 -9.10
CA ILE A 95 -8.36 -0.23 -9.49
C ILE A 95 -9.44 -0.90 -8.63
N PRO A 96 -10.54 -1.40 -9.20
CA PRO A 96 -11.60 -2.06 -8.44
C PRO A 96 -11.12 -3.37 -7.78
N LEU A 97 -11.71 -3.73 -6.64
CA LEU A 97 -11.42 -4.98 -5.93
C LEU A 97 -11.49 -6.23 -6.82
N GLU A 98 -12.45 -6.27 -7.75
CA GLU A 98 -12.65 -7.40 -8.65
C GLU A 98 -11.42 -7.63 -9.54
N ILE A 99 -10.79 -6.54 -10.01
CA ILE A 99 -9.54 -6.59 -10.77
C ILE A 99 -8.37 -7.00 -9.88
N LEU A 100 -8.31 -6.49 -8.64
CA LEU A 100 -7.27 -6.89 -7.69
C LEU A 100 -7.34 -8.39 -7.37
N LYS A 101 -8.54 -8.93 -7.14
CA LYS A 101 -8.74 -10.37 -6.87
C LYS A 101 -8.34 -11.25 -8.05
N LEU A 102 -8.60 -10.80 -9.27
CA LEU A 102 -8.24 -11.54 -10.48
C LEU A 102 -6.71 -11.63 -10.67
N ASN A 103 -5.98 -10.57 -10.29
CA ASN A 103 -4.56 -10.42 -10.62
C ASN A 103 -3.60 -10.66 -9.44
N ILE A 104 -4.11 -10.69 -8.21
CA ILE A 104 -3.32 -10.87 -6.99
C ILE A 104 -3.81 -12.14 -6.29
N PRO A 105 -3.31 -13.33 -6.68
CA PRO A 105 -3.72 -14.61 -6.08
C PRO A 105 -3.42 -14.68 -4.58
N GLU A 106 -2.49 -13.88 -4.06
CA GLU A 106 -2.20 -13.73 -2.64
C GLU A 106 -3.40 -13.22 -1.81
N LEU A 107 -4.48 -12.79 -2.49
CA LEU A 107 -5.76 -12.38 -1.92
C LEU A 107 -6.76 -13.52 -1.71
N GLU A 108 -6.66 -14.61 -2.47
CA GLU A 108 -7.69 -15.67 -2.51
C GLU A 108 -7.92 -16.34 -1.15
N ASN A 109 -6.89 -16.38 -0.30
CA ASN A 109 -6.94 -17.00 1.03
C ASN A 109 -7.37 -16.05 2.16
N ASN A 110 -7.78 -14.82 1.86
CA ASN A 110 -8.08 -13.82 2.89
C ASN A 110 -9.55 -13.41 2.86
N THR A 111 -10.40 -14.21 3.50
CA THR A 111 -11.83 -13.93 3.71
C THR A 111 -12.10 -12.61 4.45
N ASN A 112 -11.08 -12.01 5.06
CA ASN A 112 -11.15 -10.75 5.81
C ASN A 112 -10.54 -9.55 5.08
N PHE A 113 -10.12 -9.70 3.82
CA PHE A 113 -9.50 -8.64 3.01
C PHE A 113 -10.37 -7.37 2.90
N GLY A 114 -11.69 -7.46 3.16
CA GLY A 114 -12.61 -6.32 3.19
C GLY A 114 -13.00 -5.79 4.59
N ASN A 115 -12.61 -6.45 5.69
CA ASN A 115 -13.18 -6.18 7.02
C ASN A 115 -12.15 -5.74 8.08
N ARG A 116 -10.85 -5.79 7.78
CA ARG A 116 -9.79 -5.34 8.69
C ARG A 116 -9.10 -4.11 8.12
N GLY A 117 -9.32 -2.96 8.74
CA GLY A 117 -8.81 -1.67 8.26
C GLY A 117 -7.31 -1.42 8.46
N ASN A 118 -6.55 -2.40 8.97
CA ASN A 118 -5.09 -2.33 9.14
C ASN A 118 -4.46 -3.69 8.81
N PHE A 119 -3.98 -3.87 7.58
CA PHE A 119 -3.04 -4.94 7.29
C PHE A 119 -2.00 -4.49 6.27
N LEU A 120 -0.90 -5.22 6.24
CA LEU A 120 0.14 -5.12 5.22
C LEU A 120 0.52 -6.55 4.81
N ARG A 121 0.55 -6.82 3.51
CA ARG A 121 0.88 -8.13 2.98
C ARG A 121 1.84 -8.00 1.81
N ALA A 122 2.94 -8.76 1.84
CA ALA A 122 3.81 -8.89 0.68
C ALA A 122 3.05 -9.54 -0.49
N ILE A 123 3.23 -8.99 -1.68
CA ILE A 123 2.73 -9.52 -2.94
C ILE A 123 3.91 -9.66 -3.91
N SER A 124 3.79 -10.54 -4.88
CA SER A 124 4.81 -10.70 -5.90
C SER A 124 4.85 -9.49 -6.84
N LYS A 125 6.03 -9.17 -7.38
CA LYS A 125 6.17 -8.16 -8.43
C LYS A 125 5.30 -8.46 -9.66
N PRO A 126 5.21 -9.72 -10.15
CA PRO A 126 4.25 -10.08 -11.20
C PRO A 126 2.79 -9.76 -10.85
N SER A 127 2.33 -10.10 -9.64
CA SER A 127 0.96 -9.79 -9.19
C SER A 127 0.70 -8.28 -9.17
N PHE A 128 1.65 -7.50 -8.64
CA PHE A 128 1.57 -6.04 -8.65
C PHE A 128 1.48 -5.49 -10.08
N ASN A 129 2.38 -5.93 -10.97
CA ASN A 129 2.38 -5.49 -12.37
C ASN A 129 1.09 -5.87 -13.10
N ALA A 130 0.56 -7.07 -12.86
CA ALA A 130 -0.68 -7.54 -13.46
C ALA A 130 -1.88 -6.69 -13.01
N ALA A 131 -1.95 -6.33 -11.73
CA ALA A 131 -2.98 -5.45 -11.20
C ALA A 131 -2.96 -4.05 -11.84
N LEU A 132 -1.77 -3.52 -12.15
CA LEU A 132 -1.58 -2.19 -12.73
C LEU A 132 -1.63 -2.16 -14.26
N ALA A 133 -1.86 -3.29 -14.95
CA ALA A 133 -1.63 -3.41 -16.40
C ALA A 133 -2.39 -2.38 -17.27
N ASN A 134 -3.54 -1.86 -16.80
CA ASN A 134 -4.35 -0.86 -17.50
C ASN A 134 -4.50 0.45 -16.70
N THR A 135 -3.56 0.72 -15.80
CA THR A 135 -3.63 1.87 -14.89
C THR A 135 -2.41 2.75 -15.07
N PHE A 136 -2.61 4.05 -15.08
CA PHE A 136 -1.54 5.04 -15.20
C PHE A 136 -1.41 5.81 -13.89
N ILE A 137 -0.18 6.09 -13.50
CA ILE A 137 0.08 7.03 -12.40
C ILE A 137 -0.25 8.43 -12.93
N ASP A 138 -1.12 9.13 -12.21
CA ASP A 138 -1.39 10.55 -12.45
C ASP A 138 -0.25 11.36 -11.83
N TRP A 139 0.74 11.68 -12.66
CA TRP A 139 1.89 12.46 -12.21
C TRP A 139 1.46 13.93 -12.05
N PRO A 140 1.59 14.51 -10.85
CA PRO A 140 1.31 15.93 -10.64
C PRO A 140 2.28 16.84 -11.38
#